data_AF-A0A6P8HFF2-F1
#
_entry.id   AF-A0A6P8HFF2-F1
#
_cell.length_a   1.000
_cell.length_b   1.000
_cell.length_c   1.000
_cell.angle_alpha   90.00
_cell.angle_beta   90.00
_cell.angle_gamma   90.00
#
_symmetry.space_group_name_H-M   'P 1'
#
loop_
_entity.id
_entity.type
_entity.pdbx_description
1 polymer ?
#
loop_
_entity_poly.entity_id
_entity_poly.type
_entity_poly.pdbx_seq_one_letter_code
_entity_poly.pdbx_strand_id
1 'polypeptide(L)'
;MINMFSITKRLEQAKQAACPREHQELEHIKAGRNAETSFVANLRLQSGMDASSIFCGLRVPDEYQRRRREIDVVLLVNSGIFCIEVKNWGGNVKISEDGNSWIQTKKRKMSDNSYITSFVEQENGSIAVKQKAMLLKDHFSRKGVFIHEKQLKYFVIFVNKNCELDSKIREDPTVITPDKTEEFNKSFKKGYIESLHEAITPSLISGNLSFSVLSSLKSVLSSVGTWDIIELNGGKRLYGDFKECPGVSLDRSKTEALEISHQRNYTLSMAWAAIGYTPKVTVSLLERNGAGWIWNSYTAVVKIPYDTEIVFRVCGDERDSKISINDVIRIKISI
;
A
#
# COMPACT_ATOMS: atom_id res chain seq x y z
N MET A 1 -28.46 -43.05 -19.65
CA MET A 1 -28.30 -42.53 -18.28
C MET A 1 -27.17 -41.51 -18.27
N ILE A 2 -27.49 -40.23 -18.43
CA ILE A 2 -26.56 -39.16 -18.01
C ILE A 2 -26.37 -39.37 -16.51
N ASN A 3 -25.14 -39.63 -16.08
CA ASN A 3 -24.84 -40.08 -14.73
C ASN A 3 -25.38 -39.05 -13.71
N MET A 4 -26.42 -39.40 -12.95
CA MET A 4 -27.13 -38.49 -12.03
C MET A 4 -26.17 -37.80 -11.05
N PHE A 5 -25.12 -38.51 -10.66
CA PHE A 5 -24.02 -38.00 -9.84
C PHE A 5 -23.28 -36.80 -10.46
N SER A 6 -23.13 -36.79 -11.80
CA SER A 6 -22.48 -35.69 -12.53
C SER A 6 -23.35 -34.42 -12.60
N ILE A 7 -24.68 -34.57 -12.63
CA ILE A 7 -25.61 -33.44 -12.64
C ILE A 7 -25.61 -32.78 -11.26
N THR A 8 -25.76 -33.57 -10.19
CA THR A 8 -25.73 -33.07 -8.81
C THR A 8 -24.42 -32.34 -8.51
N LYS A 9 -23.28 -32.89 -8.94
CA LYS A 9 -21.97 -32.23 -8.78
C LYS A 9 -21.93 -30.87 -9.48
N ARG A 10 -22.39 -30.77 -10.73
CA ARG A 10 -22.38 -29.49 -11.48
C ARG A 10 -23.32 -28.44 -10.88
N LEU A 11 -24.48 -28.86 -10.37
CA LEU A 11 -25.40 -27.96 -9.68
C LEU A 11 -24.75 -27.42 -8.39
N GLU A 12 -24.07 -28.27 -7.62
CA GLU A 12 -23.36 -27.82 -6.42
C GLU A 12 -22.22 -26.85 -6.77
N GLN A 13 -21.45 -27.15 -7.82
CA GLN A 13 -20.40 -26.25 -8.33
C GLN A 13 -20.97 -24.89 -8.75
N ALA A 14 -22.10 -24.88 -9.47
CA ALA A 14 -22.75 -23.66 -9.91
C ALA A 14 -23.32 -22.83 -8.75
N LYS A 15 -23.78 -23.49 -7.67
CA LYS A 15 -24.20 -22.82 -6.44
C LYS A 15 -23.02 -22.16 -5.73
N GLN A 16 -21.90 -22.86 -5.60
CA GLN A 16 -20.68 -22.31 -5.00
C GLN A 16 -20.12 -21.13 -5.79
N ALA A 17 -20.10 -21.24 -7.13
CA ALA A 17 -19.68 -20.15 -8.01
C ALA A 17 -20.56 -18.90 -7.86
N ALA A 18 -21.88 -19.08 -7.71
CA ALA A 18 -22.83 -17.98 -7.56
C ALA A 18 -22.79 -17.32 -6.16
N CYS A 19 -22.26 -18.00 -5.15
CA CYS A 19 -22.23 -17.54 -3.76
C CYS A 19 -20.78 -17.43 -3.23
N PRO A 20 -19.99 -16.47 -3.72
CA PRO A 20 -18.63 -16.25 -3.23
C PRO A 20 -18.63 -15.84 -1.75
N ARG A 21 -17.54 -16.13 -1.05
CA ARG A 21 -17.40 -15.72 0.35
C ARG A 21 -17.27 -14.20 0.43
N GLU A 22 -17.89 -13.61 1.43
CA GLU A 22 -17.71 -12.20 1.75
C GLU A 22 -16.57 -12.04 2.76
N HIS A 23 -15.64 -11.14 2.44
CA HIS A 23 -14.47 -10.83 3.24
C HIS A 23 -14.53 -9.36 3.62
N GLN A 24 -14.95 -9.10 4.86
CA GLN A 24 -14.99 -7.75 5.43
C GLN A 24 -13.62 -7.35 5.97
N GLU A 25 -13.22 -6.11 5.74
CA GLU A 25 -11.97 -5.55 6.27
C GLU A 25 -12.15 -5.10 7.71
N LEU A 26 -11.13 -5.30 8.55
CA LEU A 26 -11.15 -4.73 9.89
C LEU A 26 -11.08 -3.22 9.82
N GLU A 27 -11.98 -2.52 10.51
CA GLU A 27 -12.11 -1.06 10.43
C GLU A 27 -10.81 -0.31 10.75
N HIS A 28 -9.98 -0.81 11.67
CA HIS A 28 -8.69 -0.17 11.98
C HIS A 28 -7.67 -0.27 10.84
N ILE A 29 -7.69 -1.36 10.05
CA ILE A 29 -6.85 -1.53 8.86
C ILE A 29 -7.33 -0.57 7.77
N LYS A 30 -8.65 -0.57 7.52
CA LYS A 30 -9.30 0.36 6.57
C LYS A 30 -9.01 1.81 6.91
N ALA A 31 -9.12 2.18 8.20
CA ALA A 31 -8.85 3.52 8.69
C ALA A 31 -7.38 3.90 8.52
N GLY A 32 -6.42 3.01 8.75
CA GLY A 32 -4.99 3.25 8.50
C GLY A 32 -4.73 3.60 7.03
N ARG A 33 -5.19 2.73 6.12
CA ARG A 33 -5.06 2.92 4.67
C ARG A 33 -5.74 4.19 4.16
N ASN A 34 -6.94 4.50 4.66
CA ASN A 34 -7.65 5.71 4.29
C ASN A 34 -6.91 6.97 4.78
N ALA A 35 -6.24 6.89 5.92
CA ALA A 35 -5.48 8.00 6.47
C ALA A 35 -4.19 8.27 5.66
N GLU A 36 -3.47 7.24 5.23
CA GLU A 36 -2.36 7.39 4.28
C GLU A 36 -2.82 8.05 2.97
N THR A 37 -3.92 7.55 2.39
CA THR A 37 -4.49 8.11 1.15
C THR A 37 -4.89 9.58 1.33
N SER A 38 -5.55 9.90 2.45
CA SER A 38 -5.99 11.26 2.76
C SER A 38 -4.81 12.19 3.03
N PHE A 39 -3.77 11.71 3.71
CA PHE A 39 -2.53 12.46 3.93
C PHE A 39 -1.88 12.84 2.61
N VAL A 40 -1.68 11.89 1.69
CA VAL A 40 -1.09 12.16 0.37
C VAL A 40 -1.95 13.14 -0.44
N ALA A 41 -3.27 13.01 -0.41
CA ALA A 41 -4.17 13.94 -1.10
C ALA A 41 -4.05 15.37 -0.54
N ASN A 42 -4.03 15.52 0.79
CA ASN A 42 -3.85 16.81 1.45
C ASN A 42 -2.46 17.40 1.18
N LEU A 43 -1.42 16.58 1.23
CA LEU A 43 -0.06 16.99 0.92
C LEU A 43 0.03 17.55 -0.50
N ARG A 44 -0.54 16.86 -1.51
CA ARG A 44 -0.61 17.34 -2.90
C ARG A 44 -1.33 18.68 -2.99
N LEU A 45 -2.51 18.77 -2.38
CA LEU A 45 -3.33 19.98 -2.41
C LEU A 45 -2.62 21.19 -1.78
N GLN A 46 -1.98 20.99 -0.63
CA GLN A 46 -1.39 22.06 0.18
C GLN A 46 0.01 22.49 -0.31
N SER A 47 0.80 21.53 -0.81
CA SER A 47 2.14 21.81 -1.35
C SER A 47 2.11 22.28 -2.81
N GLY A 48 1.09 21.89 -3.59
CA GLY A 48 1.06 22.10 -5.03
C GLY A 48 2.10 21.27 -5.80
N MET A 49 2.68 20.23 -5.18
CA MET A 49 3.60 19.31 -5.83
C MET A 49 2.87 18.43 -6.85
N ASP A 50 3.54 18.14 -7.96
CA ASP A 50 3.04 17.20 -8.96
C ASP A 50 3.15 15.75 -8.47
N ALA A 51 2.37 14.87 -9.09
CA ALA A 51 2.34 13.45 -8.75
C ALA A 51 3.68 12.73 -8.96
N SER A 52 4.57 13.28 -9.79
CA SER A 52 5.86 12.68 -10.11
C SER A 52 6.96 12.98 -9.07
N SER A 53 6.64 13.80 -8.07
CA SER A 53 7.50 14.13 -6.92
C SER A 53 7.09 13.37 -5.65
N ILE A 54 5.99 12.61 -5.68
CA ILE A 54 5.42 11.89 -4.53
C ILE A 54 5.24 10.42 -4.86
N PHE A 55 5.99 9.57 -4.20
CA PHE A 55 5.97 8.12 -4.34
C PHE A 55 5.34 7.49 -3.10
N CYS A 56 4.49 6.49 -3.27
CA CYS A 56 3.73 5.90 -2.15
C CYS A 56 3.96 4.38 -2.07
N GLY A 57 4.07 3.84 -0.86
CA GLY A 57 4.17 2.40 -0.58
C GLY A 57 5.39 1.74 -1.22
N LEU A 58 6.52 2.46 -1.32
CA LEU A 58 7.73 1.95 -1.98
C LEU A 58 8.33 0.82 -1.17
N ARG A 59 8.53 -0.34 -1.79
CA ARG A 59 9.10 -1.52 -1.16
C ARG A 59 10.59 -1.65 -1.50
N VAL A 60 11.40 -0.99 -0.69
CA VAL A 60 12.85 -0.93 -0.87
C VAL A 60 13.47 -2.27 -0.46
N PRO A 61 14.24 -2.94 -1.34
CA PRO A 61 14.95 -4.17 -0.99
C PRO A 61 16.13 -3.89 -0.05
N ASP A 62 16.36 -4.81 0.89
CA ASP A 62 17.55 -4.84 1.72
C ASP A 62 18.84 -5.12 0.91
N GLU A 63 19.98 -5.12 1.59
CA GLU A 63 21.30 -5.35 0.98
C GLU A 63 21.35 -6.65 0.15
N TYR A 64 20.74 -7.71 0.69
CA TYR A 64 20.71 -9.03 0.06
C TYR A 64 19.55 -9.19 -0.93
N GLN A 65 18.71 -8.17 -1.09
CA GLN A 65 17.47 -8.15 -1.86
C GLN A 65 16.47 -9.27 -1.48
N ARG A 66 16.57 -9.79 -0.25
CA ARG A 66 15.75 -10.90 0.25
C ARG A 66 14.49 -10.39 0.93
N ARG A 67 14.59 -9.29 1.66
CA ARG A 67 13.45 -8.64 2.32
C ARG A 67 13.25 -7.26 1.74
N ARG A 68 12.00 -6.83 1.65
CA ARG A 68 11.64 -5.47 1.23
C ARG A 68 10.98 -4.76 2.41
N ARG A 69 11.39 -3.53 2.67
CA ARG A 69 10.73 -2.66 3.65
C ARG A 69 9.92 -1.61 2.93
N GLU A 70 8.68 -1.46 3.35
CA GLU A 70 7.78 -0.45 2.81
C GLU A 70 8.03 0.91 3.45
N ILE A 71 8.07 1.95 2.62
CA ILE A 71 8.02 3.36 3.01
C ILE A 71 6.70 3.93 2.51
N ASP A 72 5.87 4.42 3.42
CA ASP A 72 4.50 4.85 3.11
C ASP A 72 4.50 5.97 2.08
N VAL A 73 5.34 7.00 2.29
CA VAL A 73 5.48 8.12 1.35
C VAL A 73 6.94 8.55 1.22
N VAL A 74 7.41 8.73 -0.01
CA VAL A 74 8.71 9.35 -0.33
C VAL A 74 8.46 10.61 -1.16
N LEU A 75 8.94 11.75 -0.68
CA LEU A 75 8.93 13.02 -1.42
C LEU A 75 10.30 13.30 -2.00
N LEU A 76 10.33 13.73 -3.25
CA LEU A 76 11.53 14.20 -3.93
C LEU A 76 11.36 15.68 -4.27
N VAL A 77 12.18 16.52 -3.65
CA VAL A 77 12.22 17.97 -3.90
C VAL A 77 13.66 18.43 -4.08
N ASN A 78 13.88 19.65 -4.58
CA ASN A 78 15.23 20.16 -4.86
C ASN A 78 16.15 20.16 -3.63
N SER A 79 15.59 20.37 -2.44
CA SER A 79 16.33 20.40 -1.18
C SER A 79 16.65 19.03 -0.60
N GLY A 80 16.06 17.95 -1.14
CA GLY A 80 16.32 16.60 -0.66
C GLY A 80 15.17 15.60 -0.84
N ILE A 81 15.33 14.47 -0.16
CA ILE A 81 14.40 13.35 -0.13
C ILE A 81 13.81 13.25 1.27
N PHE A 82 12.50 13.05 1.36
CA PHE A 82 11.77 12.95 2.62
C PHE A 82 11.05 11.60 2.68
N CYS A 83 11.45 10.74 3.61
CA CYS A 83 10.78 9.46 3.90
C CYS A 83 9.77 9.66 5.02
N ILE A 84 8.51 9.33 4.78
CA ILE A 84 7.43 9.61 5.72
C ILE A 84 6.72 8.30 6.05
N GLU A 85 6.55 8.08 7.35
CA GLU A 85 5.69 7.05 7.92
C GLU A 85 4.41 7.71 8.44
N VAL A 86 3.23 7.23 8.05
CA VAL A 86 1.95 7.79 8.45
C VAL A 86 1.30 6.91 9.52
N LYS A 87 0.94 7.49 10.66
CA LYS A 87 0.27 6.78 11.77
C LYS A 87 -1.12 7.36 12.04
N ASN A 88 -2.14 6.53 11.84
CA ASN A 88 -3.53 6.84 12.20
C ASN A 88 -3.91 6.35 13.61
N TRP A 89 -2.96 6.38 14.54
CA TRP A 89 -3.13 5.88 15.90
C TRP A 89 -4.06 6.79 16.70
N GLY A 90 -4.91 6.22 17.56
CA GLY A 90 -5.69 6.98 18.53
C GLY A 90 -5.33 6.58 19.97
N GLY A 91 -5.86 7.31 20.94
CA GLY A 91 -5.56 7.09 22.35
C GLY A 91 -4.22 7.70 22.76
N ASN A 92 -3.60 7.16 23.80
CA ASN A 92 -2.36 7.70 24.36
C ASN A 92 -1.16 6.86 23.90
N VAL A 93 -0.06 7.50 23.50
CA VAL A 93 1.16 6.84 23.05
C VAL A 93 2.31 7.31 23.92
N LYS A 94 2.99 6.37 24.57
CA LYS A 94 4.15 6.63 25.43
C LYS A 94 5.36 5.89 24.92
N ILE A 95 6.55 6.43 25.21
CA ILE A 95 7.79 5.70 25.01
C ILE A 95 7.94 4.64 26.11
N SER A 96 8.44 3.44 25.75
CA SER A 96 8.78 2.40 26.72
C SER A 96 9.93 2.86 27.62
N GLU A 97 10.11 2.18 28.76
CA GLU A 97 11.17 2.51 29.72
C GLU A 97 12.58 2.40 29.11
N ASP A 98 12.78 1.43 28.21
CA ASP A 98 14.04 1.20 27.50
C ASP A 98 14.23 2.08 26.26
N GLY A 99 13.21 2.87 25.88
CA GLY A 99 13.25 3.76 24.71
C GLY A 99 13.05 3.08 23.35
N ASN A 100 13.01 1.75 23.28
CA ASN A 100 13.04 1.00 22.02
C ASN A 100 11.67 0.83 21.37
N SER A 101 10.60 1.02 22.14
CA SER A 101 9.23 0.80 21.70
C SER A 101 8.34 1.99 22.04
N TRP A 102 7.24 2.11 21.31
CA TRP A 102 6.12 2.97 21.68
C TRP A 102 4.94 2.11 22.13
N ILE A 103 4.38 2.45 23.28
CA ILE A 103 3.25 1.76 23.89
C ILE A 103 2.00 2.58 23.64
N GLN A 104 1.12 2.05 22.79
CA GLN A 104 -0.18 2.64 22.51
C GLN A 104 -1.23 2.09 23.48
N THR A 105 -1.89 2.97 24.20
CA THR A 105 -3.01 2.66 25.10
C THR A 105 -4.33 3.09 24.45
N LYS A 106 -5.22 2.14 24.18
CA LYS A 106 -6.57 2.40 23.64
C LYS A 106 -7.62 2.07 24.68
N LYS A 107 -8.62 2.95 24.83
CA LYS A 107 -9.82 2.69 25.63
C LYS A 107 -10.99 2.45 24.70
N ARG A 108 -11.66 1.31 24.83
CA ARG A 108 -12.87 0.99 24.07
C ARG A 108 -14.03 0.79 25.04
N LYS A 109 -15.13 1.51 24.82
CA LYS A 109 -16.38 1.30 25.56
C LYS A 109 -16.96 -0.07 25.15
N MET A 110 -17.22 -0.93 26.14
CA MET A 110 -17.83 -2.25 25.94
C MET A 110 -19.34 -2.23 26.21
N SER A 111 -19.75 -1.51 27.25
CA SER A 111 -21.15 -1.28 27.64
C SER A 111 -21.29 0.08 28.33
N ASP A 112 -22.50 0.46 28.74
CA ASP A 112 -22.76 1.82 29.25
C ASP A 112 -21.89 2.25 30.43
N ASN A 113 -21.32 1.31 31.21
CA ASN A 113 -20.43 1.58 32.33
C ASN A 113 -19.10 0.80 32.32
N SER A 114 -18.68 0.19 31.20
CA SER A 114 -17.41 -0.57 31.16
C SER A 114 -16.51 -0.19 29.98
N TYR A 115 -15.21 -0.10 30.27
CA TYR A 115 -14.16 0.16 29.29
C TYR A 115 -13.12 -0.96 29.34
N ILE A 116 -12.73 -1.47 28.17
CA ILE A 116 -11.52 -2.27 28.03
C ILE A 116 -10.39 -1.32 27.66
N THR A 117 -9.27 -1.44 28.40
CA THR A 117 -8.01 -0.82 28.03
C THR A 117 -7.13 -1.87 27.37
N SER A 118 -6.67 -1.60 26.16
CA SER A 118 -5.67 -2.43 25.49
C SER A 118 -4.35 -1.68 25.36
N PHE A 119 -3.27 -2.43 25.55
CA PHE A 119 -1.90 -1.97 25.36
C PHE A 119 -1.34 -2.66 24.13
N VAL A 120 -0.82 -1.88 23.20
CA VAL A 120 -0.19 -2.39 22.00
C VAL A 120 1.21 -1.82 21.95
N GLU A 121 2.20 -2.69 22.13
CA GLU A 121 3.60 -2.35 21.93
C GLU A 121 3.91 -2.34 20.43
N GLN A 122 4.63 -1.31 19.99
CA GLN A 122 5.01 -1.07 18.61
C GLN A 122 6.48 -0.67 18.59
N GLU A 123 7.19 -0.99 17.51
CA GLU A 123 8.54 -0.48 17.29
C GLU A 123 8.55 1.05 17.38
N ASN A 124 9.60 1.62 17.96
CA ASN A 124 9.79 3.07 17.98
C ASN A 124 9.79 3.62 16.55
N GLY A 125 8.77 4.41 16.22
CA GLY A 125 8.53 4.88 14.85
C GLY A 125 9.70 5.70 14.30
N SER A 126 10.35 6.51 15.13
CA SER A 126 11.48 7.34 14.73
C SER A 126 12.69 6.48 14.34
N ILE A 127 12.95 5.40 15.10
CA ILE A 127 14.00 4.43 14.78
C ILE A 127 13.65 3.67 13.50
N ALA A 128 12.41 3.19 13.39
CA ALA A 128 11.93 2.42 12.25
C ALA A 128 12.01 3.22 10.94
N VAL A 129 11.52 4.46 10.91
CA VAL A 129 11.54 5.30 9.70
C VAL A 129 12.96 5.68 9.30
N LYS A 130 13.86 5.91 10.27
CA LYS A 130 15.29 6.13 10.01
C LYS A 130 15.91 4.92 9.31
N GLN A 131 15.69 3.72 9.83
CA GLN A 131 16.20 2.48 9.21
C GLN A 131 15.71 2.34 7.76
N LYS A 132 14.41 2.56 7.53
CA LYS A 132 13.83 2.52 6.18
C LYS A 132 14.45 3.57 5.24
N ALA A 133 14.66 4.79 5.72
CA ALA A 133 15.30 5.85 4.95
C ALA A 133 16.75 5.49 4.58
N MET A 134 17.52 4.93 5.51
CA MET A 134 18.89 4.48 5.24
C MET A 134 18.93 3.35 4.21
N LEU A 135 17.99 2.40 4.29
CA LEU A 135 17.85 1.37 3.25
C LEU A 135 17.59 1.97 1.86
N LEU A 136 16.79 3.04 1.77
CA LEU A 136 16.56 3.75 0.51
C LEU A 136 17.83 4.43 -0.01
N LYS A 137 18.61 5.08 0.86
CA LYS A 137 19.91 5.66 0.51
C LYS A 137 20.91 4.61 -0.01
N ASP A 138 20.97 3.45 0.64
CA ASP A 138 21.81 2.34 0.20
C ASP A 138 21.33 1.80 -1.15
N HIS A 139 20.01 1.73 -1.35
CA HIS A 139 19.43 1.35 -2.63
C HIS A 139 19.82 2.32 -3.76
N PHE A 140 19.76 3.64 -3.52
CA PHE A 140 20.25 4.63 -4.49
C PHE A 140 21.71 4.42 -4.83
N SER A 141 22.55 4.20 -3.81
CA SER A 141 23.99 3.97 -3.99
C SER A 141 24.26 2.73 -4.84
N ARG A 142 23.51 1.63 -4.62
CA ARG A 142 23.58 0.41 -5.47
C ARG A 142 23.13 0.65 -6.92
N LYS A 143 22.30 1.66 -7.15
CA LYS A 143 21.88 2.11 -8.49
C LYS A 143 22.80 3.20 -9.08
N GLY A 144 23.93 3.49 -8.43
CA GLY A 144 24.92 4.45 -8.89
C GLY A 144 24.57 5.91 -8.61
N VAL A 145 23.57 6.16 -7.75
CA VAL A 145 23.15 7.52 -7.36
C VAL A 145 23.54 7.76 -5.91
N PHE A 146 24.53 8.61 -5.69
CA PHE A 146 25.04 8.92 -4.36
C PHE A 146 24.43 10.23 -3.85
N ILE A 147 23.87 10.19 -2.64
CA ILE A 147 23.33 11.37 -1.96
C ILE A 147 24.01 11.54 -0.61
N HIS A 148 24.17 12.80 -0.19
CA HIS A 148 24.65 13.09 1.16
C HIS A 148 23.55 12.82 2.18
N GLU A 149 23.93 12.37 3.38
CA GLU A 149 22.96 12.07 4.44
C GLU A 149 22.12 13.28 4.84
N LYS A 150 22.68 14.49 4.80
CA LYS A 150 21.95 15.74 5.05
C LYS A 150 20.79 16.01 4.07
N GLN A 151 20.80 15.37 2.90
CA GLN A 151 19.75 15.50 1.89
C GLN A 151 18.64 14.47 2.11
N LEU A 152 18.79 13.55 3.06
CA LEU A 152 17.79 12.57 3.43
C LEU A 152 17.17 12.95 4.78
N LYS A 153 15.88 13.22 4.76
CA LYS A 153 15.08 13.50 5.97
C LYS A 153 14.03 12.42 6.13
N TYR A 154 13.62 12.18 7.37
CA TYR A 154 12.62 11.17 7.66
C TYR A 154 11.73 11.61 8.81
N PHE A 155 10.44 11.30 8.70
CA PHE A 155 9.42 11.75 9.64
C PHE A 155 8.37 10.68 9.93
N VAL A 156 7.92 10.62 11.17
CA VAL A 156 6.69 9.94 11.55
C VAL A 156 5.59 10.99 11.71
N ILE A 157 4.49 10.84 11.00
CA ILE A 157 3.39 11.79 11.00
C ILE A 157 2.16 11.14 11.60
N PHE A 158 1.70 11.69 12.73
CA PHE A 158 0.43 11.31 13.33
C PHE A 158 -0.68 12.15 12.74
N VAL A 159 -1.67 11.50 12.13
CA VAL A 159 -2.76 12.21 11.41
C VAL A 159 -4.09 12.21 12.17
N ASN A 160 -4.22 11.38 13.21
CA ASN A 160 -5.42 11.29 14.01
C ASN A 160 -5.41 12.30 15.15
N LYS A 161 -6.37 13.23 15.17
CA LYS A 161 -6.48 14.26 16.21
C LYS A 161 -6.77 13.70 17.62
N ASN A 162 -7.25 12.45 17.71
CA ASN A 162 -7.48 11.76 18.98
C ASN A 162 -6.24 11.00 19.48
N CYS A 163 -5.06 11.28 18.91
CA CYS A 163 -3.78 10.73 19.35
C CYS A 163 -3.09 11.71 20.30
N GLU A 164 -2.90 11.29 21.54
CA GLU A 164 -2.13 12.01 22.54
C GLU A 164 -0.74 11.39 22.65
N LEU A 165 0.29 12.19 22.43
CA LEU A 165 1.69 11.74 22.50
C LEU A 165 2.33 12.20 23.80
N ASP A 166 3.12 11.33 24.41
CA ASP A 166 4.03 11.69 25.50
C ASP A 166 4.99 12.83 25.08
N SER A 167 5.43 13.64 26.05
CA SER A 167 6.27 14.81 25.78
C SER A 167 7.57 14.45 25.07
N LYS A 168 8.20 13.32 25.42
CA LYS A 168 9.44 12.88 24.76
C LYS A 168 9.24 12.57 23.28
N ILE A 169 8.09 11.98 22.92
CA ILE A 169 7.75 11.71 21.52
C ILE A 169 7.42 13.02 20.79
N ARG A 170 6.72 13.94 21.45
CA ARG A 170 6.33 15.24 20.87
C ARG A 170 7.52 16.17 20.63
N GLU A 171 8.57 16.06 21.44
CA GLU A 171 9.81 16.83 21.34
C GLU A 171 10.79 16.26 20.32
N ASP A 172 10.59 15.03 19.84
CA ASP A 172 11.40 14.43 18.78
C ASP A 172 11.25 15.22 17.46
N PRO A 173 12.33 15.77 16.89
CA PRO A 173 12.27 16.56 15.66
C PRO A 173 11.83 15.76 14.42
N THR A 174 11.83 14.43 14.51
CA THR A 174 11.37 13.53 13.45
C THR A 174 9.88 13.18 13.58
N VAL A 175 9.20 13.68 14.61
CA VAL A 175 7.77 13.45 14.82
C VAL A 175 6.96 14.70 14.49
N ILE A 176 5.97 14.53 13.62
CA ILE A 176 4.97 15.56 13.32
C ILE A 176 3.66 15.16 13.99
N THR A 177 3.17 16.01 14.89
CA THR A 177 1.93 15.81 15.61
C THR A 177 0.70 16.16 14.75
N PRO A 178 -0.50 15.68 15.11
CA PRO A 178 -1.72 15.93 14.32
C PRO A 178 -2.00 17.42 14.09
N ASP A 179 -1.72 18.27 15.08
CA ASP A 179 -1.85 19.73 15.02
C ASP A 179 -0.85 20.40 14.06
N LYS A 180 0.30 19.80 13.80
CA LYS A 180 1.37 20.35 12.94
C LYS A 180 1.37 19.82 11.51
N THR A 181 0.53 18.83 11.20
CA THR A 181 0.51 18.17 9.88
C THR A 181 0.25 19.15 8.73
N GLU A 182 -0.66 20.11 8.92
CA GLU A 182 -0.98 21.10 7.88
C GLU A 182 0.18 22.07 7.63
N GLU A 183 0.86 22.52 8.68
CA GLU A 183 2.05 23.37 8.58
C GLU A 183 3.18 22.62 7.86
N PHE A 184 3.42 21.36 8.24
CA PHE A 184 4.39 20.49 7.58
C PHE A 184 4.12 20.37 6.08
N ASN A 185 2.88 20.12 5.68
CA ASN A 185 2.51 20.02 4.25
C ASN A 185 2.71 21.35 3.51
N LYS A 186 2.34 22.48 4.12
CA LYS A 186 2.52 23.83 3.53
C LYS A 186 3.98 24.22 3.39
N SER A 187 4.88 23.65 4.21
CA SER A 187 6.33 23.91 4.10
C SER A 187 6.92 23.51 2.74
N PHE A 188 6.27 22.58 2.02
CA PHE A 188 6.65 22.16 0.67
C PHE A 188 6.08 23.03 -0.45
N LYS A 189 5.29 24.08 -0.13
CA LYS A 189 4.75 24.99 -1.14
C LYS A 189 5.90 25.80 -1.76
N LYS A 190 5.92 25.89 -3.10
CA LYS A 190 7.01 26.52 -3.87
C LYS A 190 7.50 27.87 -3.30
N GLY A 191 6.59 28.79 -2.93
CA GLY A 191 6.96 30.08 -2.34
C GLY A 191 7.49 30.05 -0.89
N TYR A 192 7.15 29.02 -0.10
CA TYR A 192 7.73 28.82 1.23
C TYR A 192 9.15 28.23 1.14
N ILE A 193 9.39 27.35 0.17
CA ILE A 193 10.72 26.80 -0.11
C ILE A 193 11.68 27.94 -0.51
N GLU A 194 11.23 28.87 -1.35
CA GLU A 194 12.01 30.04 -1.76
C GLU A 194 12.30 30.99 -0.57
N SER A 195 11.29 31.28 0.27
CA SER A 195 11.43 32.17 1.43
C SER A 195 12.29 31.60 2.58
N LEU A 196 12.18 30.29 2.89
CA LEU A 196 13.05 29.64 3.87
C LEU A 196 14.50 29.52 3.38
N HIS A 197 14.71 29.44 2.06
CA HIS A 197 16.03 29.38 1.45
C HIS A 197 16.77 30.73 1.55
N GLU A 198 16.06 31.86 1.38
CA GLU A 198 16.65 33.20 1.55
C GLU A 198 16.96 33.54 3.02
N ALA A 199 16.16 33.07 3.97
CA ALA A 199 16.32 33.43 5.38
C ALA A 199 17.40 32.64 6.13
N ILE A 200 17.89 31.49 5.61
CA ILE A 200 18.71 30.55 6.39
C ILE A 200 20.06 30.16 5.75
N THR A 201 20.41 30.55 4.50
CA THR A 201 21.75 30.16 3.96
C THR A 201 22.40 31.13 2.96
N PRO A 202 23.68 31.54 3.17
CA PRO A 202 24.51 32.15 2.13
C PRO A 202 24.73 31.19 0.93
N SER A 203 24.82 31.76 -0.28
CA SER A 203 24.79 31.10 -1.59
C SER A 203 25.92 30.10 -1.93
N LEU A 204 26.84 29.79 -0.99
CA LEU A 204 28.00 28.90 -1.21
C LEU A 204 27.86 27.51 -0.58
N ILE A 205 26.76 27.21 0.14
CA ILE A 205 26.52 25.92 0.85
C ILE A 205 25.13 25.35 0.50
N SER A 206 24.65 25.57 -0.72
CA SER A 206 23.25 25.29 -1.07
C SER A 206 22.83 23.82 -0.90
N GLY A 207 23.73 22.84 -1.04
CA GLY A 207 23.40 21.42 -0.77
C GLY A 207 22.21 20.85 -1.58
N ASN A 208 21.65 21.62 -2.51
CA ASN A 208 20.53 21.25 -3.35
C ASN A 208 20.95 20.15 -4.32
N LEU A 209 20.01 19.28 -4.64
CA LEU A 209 20.22 18.23 -5.63
C LEU A 209 20.25 18.87 -7.02
N SER A 210 21.27 18.52 -7.83
CA SER A 210 21.32 18.96 -9.22
C SER A 210 20.18 18.33 -10.02
N PHE A 211 19.79 18.94 -11.14
CA PHE A 211 18.72 18.43 -11.99
C PHE A 211 19.01 16.99 -12.50
N SER A 212 20.26 16.68 -12.83
CA SER A 212 20.65 15.32 -13.24
C SER A 212 20.46 14.32 -12.11
N VAL A 213 20.89 14.66 -10.90
CA VAL A 213 20.71 13.79 -9.72
C VAL A 213 19.22 13.61 -9.41
N LEU A 214 18.41 14.68 -9.45
CA LEU A 214 16.96 14.59 -9.28
C LEU A 214 16.32 13.65 -10.31
N SER A 215 16.71 13.77 -11.58
CA SER A 215 16.21 12.90 -12.65
C SER A 215 16.61 11.44 -12.42
N SER A 216 17.86 11.18 -12.02
CA SER A 216 18.33 9.83 -11.68
C SER A 216 17.60 9.25 -10.46
N LEU A 217 17.42 10.03 -9.40
CA LEU A 217 16.66 9.61 -8.20
C LEU A 217 15.21 9.28 -8.56
N LYS A 218 14.57 10.14 -9.36
CA LYS A 218 13.21 9.92 -9.86
C LYS A 218 13.13 8.62 -10.66
N SER A 219 14.08 8.38 -11.56
CA SER A 219 14.15 7.14 -12.35
C SER A 219 14.29 5.91 -11.44
N VAL A 220 15.16 5.97 -10.43
CA VAL A 220 15.30 4.87 -9.46
C VAL A 220 14.00 4.66 -8.68
N LEU A 221 13.41 5.71 -8.12
CA LEU A 221 12.15 5.62 -7.36
C LEU A 221 10.99 5.07 -8.21
N SER A 222 10.88 5.48 -9.47
CA SER A 222 9.88 4.95 -10.41
C SER A 222 10.10 3.47 -10.77
N SER A 223 11.30 2.94 -10.57
CA SER A 223 11.62 1.51 -10.78
C SER A 223 11.38 0.66 -9.53
N VAL A 224 11.16 1.27 -8.36
CA VAL A 224 10.89 0.56 -7.12
C VAL A 224 9.42 0.17 -7.08
N GLY A 225 9.16 -1.13 -7.04
CA GLY A 225 7.82 -1.67 -6.88
C GLY A 225 7.20 -1.38 -5.51
N THR A 226 5.89 -1.59 -5.46
CA THR A 226 5.02 -1.53 -4.28
C THR A 226 4.45 -2.93 -4.00
N TRP A 227 3.40 -3.05 -3.18
CA TRP A 227 2.68 -4.31 -2.99
C TRP A 227 1.80 -4.68 -4.18
N ASP A 228 1.68 -5.98 -4.45
CA ASP A 228 0.52 -6.51 -5.17
C ASP A 228 -0.69 -6.46 -4.23
N ILE A 229 -1.86 -6.19 -4.78
CA ILE A 229 -3.08 -6.02 -3.98
C ILE A 229 -4.18 -6.89 -4.55
N ILE A 230 -4.67 -7.84 -3.74
CA ILE A 230 -5.89 -8.59 -4.05
C ILE A 230 -7.07 -7.89 -3.38
N GLU A 231 -8.06 -7.48 -4.19
CA GLU A 231 -9.35 -6.98 -3.72
C GLU A 231 -10.35 -8.13 -3.74
N LEU A 232 -10.86 -8.46 -2.55
CA LEU A 232 -11.80 -9.56 -2.33
C LEU A 232 -13.25 -9.07 -2.35
N ASN A 233 -14.16 -9.99 -2.63
CA ASN A 233 -15.60 -9.81 -2.44
C ASN A 233 -15.89 -9.39 -1.00
N GLY A 234 -16.66 -8.31 -0.79
CA GLY A 234 -16.84 -7.67 0.52
C GLY A 234 -15.90 -6.49 0.79
N GLY A 235 -14.94 -6.21 -0.11
CA GLY A 235 -14.11 -5.00 -0.09
C GLY A 235 -12.81 -5.08 0.70
N LYS A 236 -12.51 -6.23 1.33
CA LYS A 236 -11.20 -6.46 1.97
C LYS A 236 -10.07 -6.47 0.94
N ARG A 237 -8.95 -5.86 1.31
CA ARG A 237 -7.72 -5.85 0.50
C ARG A 237 -6.62 -6.64 1.19
N LEU A 238 -5.95 -7.50 0.43
CA LEU A 238 -4.75 -8.21 0.87
C LEU A 238 -3.54 -7.63 0.17
N TYR A 239 -2.57 -7.18 0.96
CA TYR A 239 -1.28 -6.67 0.49
C TYR A 239 -0.27 -7.80 0.54
N GLY A 240 0.57 -7.92 -0.48
CA GLY A 240 1.48 -9.06 -0.56
C GLY A 240 2.15 -9.22 -1.92
N ASP A 241 2.73 -10.40 -2.14
CA ASP A 241 3.37 -10.76 -3.38
C ASP A 241 2.52 -11.80 -4.12
N PHE A 242 2.02 -11.43 -5.29
CA PHE A 242 1.38 -12.36 -6.21
C PHE A 242 2.43 -13.31 -6.78
N LYS A 243 2.15 -14.62 -6.69
CA LYS A 243 3.06 -15.67 -7.17
C LYS A 243 2.53 -16.29 -8.46
N GLU A 244 1.30 -16.78 -8.45
CA GLU A 244 0.76 -17.56 -9.56
C GLU A 244 -0.77 -17.52 -9.60
N CYS A 245 -1.32 -17.54 -10.81
CA CYS A 245 -2.71 -17.91 -11.07
C CYS A 245 -2.69 -18.99 -12.17
N PRO A 246 -3.02 -20.25 -11.85
CA PRO A 246 -2.99 -21.34 -12.82
C PRO A 246 -3.82 -21.02 -14.06
N GLY A 247 -3.25 -21.26 -15.24
CA GLY A 247 -3.88 -20.97 -16.53
C GLY A 247 -3.77 -19.52 -17.00
N VAL A 248 -3.10 -18.64 -16.24
CA VAL A 248 -2.85 -17.23 -16.61
C VAL A 248 -1.35 -16.97 -16.70
N SER A 249 -0.88 -16.55 -17.88
CA SER A 249 0.51 -16.11 -18.09
C SER A 249 0.60 -14.60 -17.87
N LEU A 250 1.28 -14.19 -16.79
CA LEU A 250 1.39 -12.78 -16.40
C LEU A 250 2.76 -12.20 -16.79
N ASP A 251 2.75 -11.12 -17.59
CA ASP A 251 3.91 -10.25 -17.78
C ASP A 251 3.75 -8.98 -16.94
N ARG A 252 4.44 -8.90 -15.79
CA ARG A 252 4.31 -7.80 -14.83
C ARG A 252 4.66 -6.43 -15.43
N SER A 253 5.57 -6.42 -16.42
CA SER A 253 6.00 -5.19 -17.10
C SER A 253 4.90 -4.59 -17.98
N LYS A 254 4.00 -5.43 -18.50
CA LYS A 254 2.91 -5.04 -19.41
C LYS A 254 1.53 -5.06 -18.75
N THR A 255 1.36 -5.76 -17.64
CA THR A 255 0.06 -5.90 -16.99
C THR A 255 -0.02 -5.06 -15.72
N GLU A 256 -1.00 -4.15 -15.64
CA GLU A 256 -1.27 -3.33 -14.45
C GLU A 256 -2.16 -4.07 -13.45
N ALA A 257 -3.17 -4.79 -13.95
CA ALA A 257 -4.14 -5.47 -13.11
C ALA A 257 -4.76 -6.68 -13.81
N LEU A 258 -5.25 -7.61 -13.02
CA LEU A 258 -6.17 -8.66 -13.45
C LEU A 258 -7.56 -8.25 -12.95
N GLU A 259 -8.52 -8.15 -13.86
CA GLU A 259 -9.94 -7.96 -13.54
C GLU A 259 -10.65 -9.30 -13.65
N ILE A 260 -11.35 -9.68 -12.59
CA ILE A 260 -11.97 -10.99 -12.47
C ILE A 260 -13.48 -10.81 -12.62
N SER A 261 -14.02 -11.34 -13.72
CA SER A 261 -15.45 -11.30 -14.03
C SER A 261 -16.11 -12.65 -13.79
N HIS A 262 -17.21 -12.62 -13.05
CA HIS A 262 -17.92 -13.80 -12.56
C HIS A 262 -19.36 -13.83 -13.09
N GLN A 263 -19.86 -15.02 -13.43
CA GLN A 263 -21.29 -15.24 -13.64
C GLN A 263 -21.94 -15.64 -12.31
N ARG A 264 -22.42 -14.66 -11.53
CA ARG A 264 -22.97 -14.88 -10.19
C ARG A 264 -24.50 -15.06 -10.15
N ASN A 265 -25.18 -15.01 -11.30
CA ASN A 265 -26.62 -15.21 -11.33
C ASN A 265 -26.96 -16.69 -11.03
N TYR A 266 -27.54 -16.94 -9.86
CA TYR A 266 -27.86 -18.29 -9.39
C TYR A 266 -28.76 -19.05 -10.36
N THR A 267 -29.87 -18.47 -10.80
CA THR A 267 -30.87 -19.17 -11.64
C THR A 267 -30.28 -19.51 -13.01
N LEU A 268 -29.53 -18.57 -13.59
CA LEU A 268 -28.83 -18.77 -14.86
C LEU A 268 -27.75 -19.84 -14.74
N SER A 269 -26.95 -19.81 -13.67
CA SER A 269 -25.91 -20.81 -13.39
C SER A 269 -26.48 -22.21 -13.19
N MET A 270 -27.64 -22.35 -12.53
CA MET A 270 -28.34 -23.64 -12.39
C MET A 270 -28.81 -24.17 -13.76
N ALA A 271 -29.41 -23.32 -14.59
CA ALA A 271 -29.88 -23.71 -15.91
C ALA A 271 -28.72 -24.20 -16.80
N TRP A 272 -27.61 -23.47 -16.82
CA TRP A 272 -26.41 -23.87 -17.57
C TRP A 272 -25.80 -25.18 -17.05
N ALA A 273 -25.75 -25.37 -15.73
CA ALA A 273 -25.24 -26.59 -15.12
C ALA A 273 -26.08 -27.82 -15.48
N ALA A 274 -27.41 -27.68 -15.56
CA ALA A 274 -28.31 -28.76 -15.94
C ALA A 274 -28.05 -29.28 -17.37
N ILE A 275 -27.67 -28.39 -18.29
CA ILE A 275 -27.46 -28.74 -19.71
C ILE A 275 -26.02 -29.10 -20.08
N GLY A 276 -25.07 -29.09 -19.14
CA GLY A 276 -23.69 -29.45 -19.50
C GLY A 276 -22.60 -28.64 -18.84
N TYR A 277 -22.88 -27.37 -18.56
CA TYR A 277 -21.86 -26.35 -18.39
C TYR A 277 -21.21 -26.40 -17.01
N THR A 278 -19.89 -26.18 -16.97
CA THR A 278 -19.14 -25.99 -15.72
C THR A 278 -18.85 -24.50 -15.54
N PRO A 279 -19.07 -23.93 -14.35
CA PRO A 279 -18.79 -22.52 -14.10
C PRO A 279 -17.32 -22.18 -14.39
N LYS A 280 -17.13 -21.02 -15.03
CA LYS A 280 -15.81 -20.46 -15.36
C LYS A 280 -15.77 -19.00 -14.96
N VAL A 281 -14.57 -18.53 -14.69
CA VAL A 281 -14.26 -17.14 -14.38
C VAL A 281 -13.45 -16.57 -15.52
N THR A 282 -13.78 -15.33 -15.91
CA THR A 282 -13.02 -14.62 -16.95
C THR A 282 -12.01 -13.71 -16.26
N VAL A 283 -10.74 -13.85 -16.62
CA VAL A 283 -9.64 -13.02 -16.12
C VAL A 283 -9.15 -12.15 -17.28
N SER A 284 -9.32 -10.85 -17.13
CA SER A 284 -8.91 -9.84 -18.12
C SER A 284 -7.64 -9.15 -17.62
N LEU A 285 -6.55 -9.23 -18.38
CA LEU A 285 -5.26 -8.66 -18.01
C LEU A 285 -5.15 -7.25 -18.58
N LEU A 286 -5.42 -6.25 -17.74
CA LEU A 286 -5.38 -4.84 -18.09
C LEU A 286 -3.94 -4.42 -18.45
N GLU A 287 -3.78 -3.81 -19.62
CA GLU A 287 -2.49 -3.32 -20.09
C GLU A 287 -2.03 -2.09 -19.29
N ARG A 288 -0.77 -2.13 -18.86
CA ARG A 288 -0.13 -1.05 -18.11
C ARG A 288 0.10 0.15 -19.02
N ASN A 289 -0.39 1.31 -18.58
CA ASN A 289 -0.39 2.55 -19.37
C ASN A 289 -1.20 2.48 -20.68
N GLY A 290 -2.00 1.44 -20.89
CA GLY A 290 -2.75 1.21 -22.12
C GLY A 290 -4.07 2.01 -22.21
N ALA A 291 -4.23 3.08 -21.45
CA ALA A 291 -5.47 3.85 -21.42
C ALA A 291 -5.66 4.66 -22.71
N GLY A 292 -6.51 4.17 -23.62
CA GLY A 292 -7.20 5.01 -24.59
C GLY A 292 -8.34 5.78 -23.90
N TRP A 293 -8.76 6.92 -24.47
CA TRP A 293 -9.75 7.82 -23.85
C TRP A 293 -11.16 7.24 -23.64
N ILE A 294 -11.45 6.03 -24.13
CA ILE A 294 -12.82 5.47 -24.19
C ILE A 294 -12.89 4.02 -23.71
N TRP A 295 -11.78 3.25 -23.73
CA TRP A 295 -11.80 1.82 -23.39
C TRP A 295 -10.49 1.38 -22.72
N ASN A 296 -10.61 0.43 -21.80
CA ASN A 296 -9.47 -0.33 -21.28
C ASN A 296 -8.89 -1.21 -22.40
N SER A 297 -7.57 -1.22 -22.53
CA SER A 297 -6.84 -2.19 -23.35
C SER A 297 -6.45 -3.40 -22.51
N TYR A 298 -6.48 -4.57 -23.12
CA TYR A 298 -6.19 -5.83 -22.46
C TYR A 298 -5.07 -6.56 -23.22
N THR A 299 -4.06 -7.01 -22.47
CA THR A 299 -2.98 -7.86 -22.99
C THR A 299 -3.47 -9.28 -23.29
N ALA A 300 -4.42 -9.78 -22.50
CA ALA A 300 -5.07 -11.08 -22.68
C ALA A 300 -6.41 -11.13 -21.95
N VAL A 301 -7.30 -12.01 -22.41
CA VAL A 301 -8.53 -12.39 -21.73
C VAL A 301 -8.62 -13.91 -21.72
N VAL A 302 -8.65 -14.51 -20.53
CA VAL A 302 -8.60 -15.97 -20.37
C VAL A 302 -9.77 -16.44 -19.52
N LYS A 303 -10.32 -17.62 -19.85
CA LYS A 303 -11.35 -18.28 -19.04
C LYS A 303 -10.74 -19.45 -18.29
N ILE A 304 -10.82 -19.40 -16.96
CA ILE A 304 -10.30 -20.44 -16.08
C ILE A 304 -11.42 -21.07 -15.24
N PRO A 305 -11.22 -22.26 -14.67
CA PRO A 305 -12.18 -22.86 -13.73
C PRO A 305 -12.46 -21.95 -12.53
N TYR A 306 -13.70 -21.93 -12.04
CA TYR A 306 -14.11 -21.06 -10.91
C TYR A 306 -13.47 -21.45 -9.58
N ASP A 307 -13.02 -22.70 -9.45
CA ASP A 307 -12.36 -23.28 -8.27
C ASP A 307 -10.84 -23.13 -8.32
N THR A 308 -10.31 -22.34 -9.27
CA THR A 308 -8.88 -22.05 -9.34
C THR A 308 -8.42 -21.31 -8.08
N GLU A 309 -7.31 -21.76 -7.49
CA GLU A 309 -6.68 -21.09 -6.36
C GLU A 309 -5.48 -20.26 -6.83
N ILE A 310 -5.48 -18.97 -6.47
CA ILE A 310 -4.34 -18.07 -6.64
C ILE A 310 -3.35 -18.31 -5.52
N VAL A 311 -2.06 -18.33 -5.87
CA VAL A 311 -0.96 -18.37 -4.91
C VAL A 311 -0.50 -16.95 -4.60
N PHE A 312 -0.60 -16.55 -3.34
CA PHE A 312 -0.29 -15.20 -2.88
C PHE A 312 0.38 -15.23 -1.52
N ARG A 313 1.51 -14.52 -1.36
CA ARG A 313 2.14 -14.34 -0.05
C ARG A 313 1.64 -13.07 0.59
N VAL A 314 0.85 -13.18 1.64
CA VAL A 314 0.35 -12.01 2.38
C VAL A 314 1.51 -11.32 3.09
N CYS A 315 1.49 -9.99 3.15
CA CYS A 315 2.46 -9.20 3.88
C CYS A 315 2.54 -9.65 5.34
N GLY A 316 3.76 -9.92 5.81
CA GLY A 316 4.04 -10.44 7.15
C GLY A 316 4.09 -11.97 7.25
N ASP A 317 3.54 -12.69 6.26
CA ASP A 317 3.54 -14.15 6.26
C ASP A 317 4.82 -14.73 5.66
N GLU A 318 5.31 -15.83 6.24
CA GLU A 318 6.46 -16.57 5.70
C GLU A 318 6.06 -17.55 4.59
N ARG A 319 4.78 -17.94 4.54
CA ARG A 319 4.27 -18.98 3.64
C ARG A 319 3.26 -18.41 2.66
N ASP A 320 3.18 -19.06 1.50
CA ASP A 320 2.20 -18.72 0.48
C ASP A 320 0.81 -19.20 0.89
N SER A 321 -0.18 -18.33 0.72
CA SER A 321 -1.59 -18.62 0.91
C SER A 321 -2.25 -18.96 -0.41
N LYS A 322 -3.28 -19.80 -0.34
CA LYS A 322 -4.16 -20.11 -1.47
C LYS A 322 -5.47 -19.35 -1.33
N ILE A 323 -5.82 -18.59 -2.36
CA ILE A 323 -7.00 -17.74 -2.37
C ILE A 323 -7.90 -18.15 -3.54
N SER A 324 -9.16 -18.45 -3.26
CA SER A 324 -10.14 -18.80 -4.29
C SER A 324 -10.34 -17.65 -5.27
N ILE A 325 -10.15 -17.89 -6.57
CA ILE A 325 -10.41 -16.90 -7.62
C ILE A 325 -11.85 -16.38 -7.57
N ASN A 326 -12.81 -17.22 -7.15
CA ASN A 326 -14.23 -16.86 -7.07
C ASN A 326 -14.49 -15.71 -6.08
N ASP A 327 -13.64 -15.61 -5.05
CA ASP A 327 -13.71 -14.55 -4.04
C ASP A 327 -12.99 -13.27 -4.47
N VAL A 328 -12.21 -13.30 -5.55
CA VAL A 328 -11.39 -12.16 -6.00
C VAL A 328 -12.16 -11.30 -7.00
N ILE A 329 -12.11 -9.99 -6.83
CA ILE A 329 -12.67 -9.00 -7.76
C ILE A 329 -11.58 -8.48 -8.69
N ARG A 330 -10.43 -8.11 -8.11
CA ARG A 330 -9.32 -7.49 -8.84
C ARG A 330 -8.00 -7.84 -8.18
N ILE A 331 -6.95 -7.98 -9.00
CA ILE A 331 -5.56 -8.05 -8.52
C ILE A 331 -4.81 -6.91 -9.16
N LYS A 332 -4.28 -5.97 -8.36
CA LYS A 332 -3.34 -4.95 -8.84
C LYS A 332 -1.93 -5.51 -8.78
N ILE A 333 -1.20 -5.37 -9.88
CA ILE A 333 0.15 -5.88 -10.03
C ILE A 333 1.14 -4.73 -9.99
N SER A 334 2.08 -4.82 -9.06
CA SER A 334 3.21 -3.92 -8.97
C SER A 334 4.38 -4.35 -9.86
N ILE A 335 5.17 -3.37 -10.29
CA ILE A 335 6.34 -3.54 -11.19
C ILE A 335 7.46 -4.29 -10.48
#